data_AF-A0A1H9E6H7-F1
#
_entry.id   AF-A0A1H9E6H7-F1
#
_cell.length_a   1.000
_cell.length_b   1.000
_cell.length_c   1.000
_cell.angle_alpha   90.00
_cell.angle_beta   90.00
_cell.angle_gamma   90.00
#
_symmetry.space_group_name_H-M   'P 1'
#
loop_
_entity.id
_entity.type
_entity.pdbx_description
1 polymer ?
#
loop_
_entity_poly.entity_id
_entity_poly.type
_entity_poly.pdbx_seq_one_letter_code
_entity_poly.pdbx_strand_id
1 'polypeptide(L)'
;MKLQTSIKPRNDGTVTVSGLNGTQYVFKMDMDGELTCEVDHAPTVKHLIEGGLFFPCEEADFENALAIAIPHSELSDADYFEDMGGGLPIEANTPPVPARGGRKAKTA
;
A
#
# COMPACT_ATOMS: atom_id res chain seq x y z
N MET A 1 6.82 12.72 16.82
CA MET A 1 7.03 12.69 15.34
C MET A 1 5.79 13.21 14.67
N LYS A 2 5.92 14.12 13.70
CA LYS A 2 4.77 14.65 12.93
C LYS A 2 4.47 13.75 11.74
N LEU A 3 3.26 13.22 11.69
CA LEU A 3 2.79 12.37 10.60
C LEU A 3 1.74 13.10 9.77
N GLN A 4 1.71 12.80 8.48
CA GLN A 4 0.68 13.20 7.54
C GLN A 4 -0.05 11.98 6.97
N THR A 5 -1.27 12.19 6.47
CA THR A 5 -2.07 11.12 5.87
C THR A 5 -2.81 11.58 4.62
N SER A 6 -2.98 10.67 3.67
CA SER A 6 -3.81 10.83 2.48
C SER A 6 -5.24 10.28 2.66
N ILE A 7 -5.56 9.79 3.86
CA ILE A 7 -6.91 9.29 4.18
C ILE A 7 -7.91 10.45 4.05
N LYS A 8 -9.03 10.17 3.37
CA LYS A 8 -10.11 11.15 3.22
C LYS A 8 -10.62 11.58 4.60
N PRO A 9 -10.67 12.89 4.92
CA PRO A 9 -11.19 13.37 6.18
C PRO A 9 -12.69 13.05 6.33
N ARG A 10 -13.14 12.97 7.58
CA ARG A 10 -14.56 12.90 7.93
C ARG A 10 -15.27 14.19 7.52
N ASN A 11 -16.59 14.22 7.69
CA ASN A 11 -17.41 15.42 7.42
C ASN A 11 -16.96 16.66 8.21
N ASP A 12 -16.26 16.45 9.33
CA ASP A 12 -15.71 17.50 10.19
C ASP A 12 -14.27 17.92 9.78
N GLY A 13 -13.76 17.43 8.64
CA GLY A 13 -12.43 17.80 8.14
C GLY A 13 -11.27 17.13 8.86
N THR A 14 -11.52 16.12 9.70
CA THR A 14 -10.49 15.45 10.51
C THR A 14 -10.42 13.94 10.27
N VAL A 15 -9.26 13.35 10.55
CA VAL A 15 -9.07 11.88 10.62
C VAL A 15 -8.68 11.52 12.04
N THR A 16 -9.41 10.58 12.65
CA THR A 16 -9.13 10.12 14.02
C THR A 16 -8.57 8.71 13.99
N VAL A 17 -7.47 8.50 14.69
CA VAL A 17 -6.75 7.24 14.76
C VAL A 17 -6.61 6.83 16.21
N SER A 18 -6.97 5.58 16.52
CA SER A 18 -6.75 5.01 17.84
C SER A 18 -5.32 4.49 17.93
N GLY A 19 -4.53 5.10 18.82
CA GLY A 19 -3.19 4.63 19.14
C GLY A 19 -3.20 3.33 19.94
N LEU A 20 -2.07 2.62 19.88
CA LEU A 20 -1.84 1.40 20.67
C LEU A 20 -1.74 1.67 22.19
N ASN A 21 -1.52 2.93 22.57
CA ASN A 21 -1.58 3.41 23.95
C ASN A 21 -3.02 3.78 24.40
N GLY A 22 -4.03 3.58 23.56
CA GLY A 22 -5.41 4.01 23.83
C GLY A 22 -5.65 5.51 23.69
N THR A 23 -4.64 6.28 23.27
CA THR A 23 -4.81 7.71 22.95
C THR A 23 -5.40 7.88 21.56
N GLN A 24 -6.31 8.83 21.38
CA GLN A 24 -6.83 9.18 20.06
C GLN A 24 -6.00 10.32 19.47
N TYR A 25 -5.41 10.06 18.31
CA TYR A 25 -4.68 11.07 17.53
C TYR A 25 -5.63 11.62 16.47
N VAL A 26 -5.79 12.94 16.45
CA VAL A 26 -6.69 13.65 15.53
C VAL A 26 -5.84 14.42 14.54
N PHE A 27 -5.83 13.95 13.30
CA PHE A 27 -5.20 14.62 12.17
C PHE A 27 -6.11 15.74 11.68
N LYS A 28 -5.54 16.94 11.56
CA LYS A 28 -6.23 18.16 11.14
C LYS A 28 -5.51 18.75 9.93
N MET A 29 -6.26 19.52 9.15
CA MET A 29 -5.74 20.18 7.96
C MET A 29 -4.75 21.27 8.39
N ASP A 30 -3.53 21.21 7.86
CA ASP A 30 -2.48 22.21 8.07
C ASP A 30 -2.57 23.34 7.02
N MET A 31 -1.66 24.31 7.09
CA MET A 31 -1.59 25.46 6.17
C MET A 31 -1.43 25.05 4.70
N ASP A 32 -0.78 23.93 4.45
CA ASP A 32 -0.57 23.35 3.11
C ASP A 32 -1.77 22.51 2.62
N GLY A 33 -2.82 22.37 3.44
CA GLY A 33 -4.01 21.59 3.11
C GLY A 33 -3.86 20.09 3.38
N GLU A 34 -2.75 19.66 3.98
CA GLU A 34 -2.50 18.26 4.32
C GLU A 34 -2.97 17.92 5.73
N LEU A 35 -3.43 16.69 5.95
CA LEU A 35 -3.87 16.22 7.26
C LEU A 35 -2.67 15.79 8.08
N THR A 36 -2.31 16.57 9.11
CA THR A 36 -1.15 16.30 9.96
C THR A 36 -1.52 16.13 11.44
N CYS A 37 -0.70 15.37 12.17
CA CYS A 37 -0.83 15.17 13.61
C CYS A 37 0.54 14.89 14.25
N GLU A 38 0.74 15.38 15.46
CA GLU A 38 1.91 15.03 16.27
C GLU A 38 1.62 13.77 17.08
N VAL A 39 2.48 12.76 16.92
CA VAL A 39 2.36 11.47 17.60
C VAL A 39 3.64 11.24 18.41
N ASP A 40 3.49 11.22 19.74
CA ASP A 40 4.60 11.02 20.68
C ASP A 40 4.91 9.55 20.97
N HIS A 41 4.02 8.64 20.56
CA HIS A 41 4.11 7.24 20.90
C HIS A 41 4.76 6.42 19.78
N ALA A 42 6.05 6.11 19.93
CA ALA A 42 6.87 5.38 18.96
C ALA A 42 6.24 4.09 18.39
N PRO A 43 5.65 3.17 19.18
CA PRO A 43 5.07 1.96 18.59
C PRO A 43 3.76 2.25 17.84
N THR A 44 3.03 3.32 18.16
CA THR A 44 1.90 3.77 17.34
C THR A 44 2.38 4.36 16.03
N VAL A 45 3.44 5.19 16.05
CA VAL A 45 4.06 5.71 14.83
C VAL A 45 4.48 4.57 13.91
N LYS A 46 5.18 3.56 14.45
CA LYS A 46 5.57 2.35 13.71
C LYS A 46 4.36 1.66 13.06
N HIS A 47 3.33 1.39 13.85
CA HIS A 47 2.12 0.71 13.35
C HIS A 47 1.42 1.49 12.23
N LEU A 48 1.40 2.83 12.31
CA LEU A 48 0.77 3.67 11.30
C LEU A 48 1.58 3.71 10.00
N ILE A 49 2.91 3.79 10.10
CA ILE A 49 3.80 3.76 8.94
C ILE A 49 3.75 2.38 8.26
N GLU A 50 3.81 1.29 9.03
CA GLU A 50 3.66 -0.08 8.50
C GLU A 50 2.31 -0.29 7.78
N GLY A 51 1.26 0.43 8.19
CA GLY A 51 -0.05 0.41 7.54
C GLY A 51 -0.10 1.06 6.15
N GLY A 52 0.95 1.78 5.73
CA GLY A 52 1.08 2.37 4.39
C GLY A 52 0.15 3.54 4.09
N LEU A 53 -0.58 4.06 5.09
CA LEU A 53 -1.53 5.17 4.96
C LEU A 53 -1.07 6.46 5.66
N PHE A 54 0.08 6.40 6.33
CA PHE A 54 0.66 7.50 7.08
C PHE A 54 2.13 7.67 6.70
N PHE A 55 2.55 8.92 6.59
CA PHE A 55 3.88 9.31 6.13
C PHE A 55 4.48 10.33 7.09
N PRO A 56 5.80 10.32 7.32
CA PRO A 56 6.46 11.40 8.05
C PRO A 56 6.31 12.72 7.29
N CYS A 57 5.98 13.78 8.02
CA CYS A 57 5.82 15.12 7.45
C CYS A 57 7.19 15.80 7.25
N GLU A 58 8.17 15.47 8.08
CA GLU A 58 9.52 16.04 8.04
C GLU A 58 10.50 15.10 7.37
N GLU A 59 11.41 15.66 6.55
CA GLU A 59 12.44 14.88 5.84
C GLU A 59 13.43 14.22 6.81
N ALA A 60 13.68 14.84 7.96
CA ALA A 60 14.51 14.27 9.04
C ALA A 60 13.90 13.00 9.67
N ASP A 61 12.57 12.87 9.63
CA ASP A 61 11.86 11.69 10.11
C ASP A 61 11.75 10.60 9.02
N PHE A 62 12.10 10.91 7.77
CA PHE A 62 12.01 9.99 6.64
C PHE A 62 12.97 8.80 6.77
N GLU A 63 14.21 9.03 7.19
CA GLU A 63 15.18 7.94 7.42
C GLU A 63 14.72 7.00 8.56
N ASN A 64 14.20 7.57 9.65
CA ASN A 64 13.68 6.80 10.77
C ASN A 64 12.43 6.01 10.37
N ALA A 65 11.52 6.61 9.61
CA ALA A 65 10.35 5.94 9.06
C ALA A 65 10.74 4.81 8.11
N LEU A 66 11.72 5.03 7.23
CA LEU A 66 12.18 4.02 6.27
C LEU A 66 12.81 2.82 6.99
N ALA A 67 13.59 3.05 8.05
CA ALA A 67 14.14 1.99 8.89
C ALA A 67 13.05 1.17 9.60
N ILE A 68 11.91 1.78 9.92
CA ILE A 68 10.78 1.16 10.59
C ILE A 68 9.83 0.45 9.61
N ALA A 69 9.65 1.02 8.41
CA ALA A 69 8.68 0.58 7.41
C ALA A 69 9.09 -0.70 6.69
N ILE A 70 10.35 -1.17 6.81
CA ILE A 70 10.81 -2.42 6.19
C ILE A 70 9.93 -3.56 6.72
N PRO A 71 8.98 -4.06 5.92
CA PRO A 71 8.13 -5.14 6.37
C PRO A 71 8.99 -6.39 6.39
N HIS A 72 9.10 -7.03 7.55
CA HIS A 72 9.74 -8.36 7.64
C HIS A 72 9.01 -9.44 6.81
N SER A 73 7.92 -9.08 6.12
CA SER A 73 7.11 -9.94 5.25
C SER A 73 7.48 -9.91 3.76
N GLU A 74 8.35 -9.00 3.30
CA GLU A 74 8.79 -8.93 1.88
C GLU A 74 10.25 -9.39 1.69
N LEU A 75 10.85 -10.05 2.70
CA LEU A 75 12.13 -10.77 2.59
C LEU A 75 11.92 -12.26 2.23
N SER A 76 10.78 -12.59 1.61
CA SER A 76 10.47 -13.92 1.09
C SER A 76 10.17 -13.90 -0.41
N ASP A 77 10.91 -13.10 -1.19
CA ASP A 77 11.03 -13.28 -2.65
C ASP A 77 12.42 -12.81 -3.10
N ALA A 78 13.45 -13.54 -2.68
CA ALA A 78 14.82 -13.39 -3.17
C ALA A 78 15.04 -14.24 -4.44
N ASP A 79 14.13 -14.16 -5.43
CA ASP A 79 14.18 -14.98 -6.66
C ASP A 79 14.08 -14.18 -7.97
N TYR A 80 14.51 -12.91 -8.00
CA TYR A 80 14.61 -12.18 -9.28
C TYR A 80 15.91 -11.41 -9.43
N PHE A 81 17.02 -12.16 -9.55
CA PHE A 81 18.24 -11.67 -10.19
C PHE A 81 18.37 -12.30 -11.58
N GLU A 82 18.16 -11.44 -12.58
CA GLU A 82 18.70 -11.43 -13.95
C GLU A 82 19.22 -12.75 -14.57
N ASP A 83 18.49 -13.26 -15.58
CA ASP A 83 19.13 -13.81 -16.79
C ASP A 83 18.51 -13.17 -18.03
N MET A 84 19.17 -12.11 -18.52
CA MET A 84 18.96 -11.53 -19.84
C MET A 84 19.61 -12.47 -20.88
N GLY A 85 18.82 -13.36 -21.48
CA GLY A 85 19.26 -14.25 -22.56
C GLY A 85 18.31 -14.22 -23.75
N GLY A 86 18.65 -13.46 -24.80
CA GLY A 86 17.76 -13.10 -25.90
C GLY A 86 17.30 -14.21 -26.85
N GLY A 87 16.25 -13.89 -27.64
CA GLY A 87 15.82 -14.68 -28.79
C GLY A 87 14.45 -14.30 -29.37
N LEU A 88 14.45 -13.31 -30.28
CA LEU A 88 13.61 -13.00 -31.47
C LEU A 88 12.18 -13.61 -31.70
N PRO A 89 11.36 -12.98 -32.58
CA PRO A 89 9.89 -12.97 -32.49
C PRO A 89 9.13 -14.10 -33.22
N ILE A 90 7.86 -14.24 -32.80
CA ILE A 90 6.65 -14.82 -33.44
C ILE A 90 6.78 -15.46 -34.84
N GLU A 91 6.41 -16.74 -34.95
CA GLU A 91 5.38 -17.28 -35.86
C GLU A 91 5.39 -18.83 -35.89
N ALA A 92 4.18 -19.42 -35.89
CA ALA A 92 3.76 -20.61 -36.66
C ALA A 92 3.14 -21.79 -35.88
N ASN A 93 1.87 -22.02 -36.24
CA ASN A 93 1.14 -23.30 -36.27
C ASN A 93 0.59 -23.91 -34.97
N THR A 94 -0.54 -23.39 -34.49
CA THR A 94 -1.50 -24.20 -33.72
C THR A 94 -2.78 -24.44 -34.54
N PRO A 95 -3.01 -25.65 -35.09
CA PRO A 95 -4.27 -26.02 -35.73
C PRO A 95 -5.42 -26.14 -34.69
N PRO A 96 -6.69 -26.07 -35.14
CA PRO A 96 -7.84 -25.62 -34.33
C PRO A 96 -8.32 -26.64 -33.27
N VAL A 97 -8.80 -26.10 -32.15
CA VAL A 97 -9.42 -26.86 -31.05
C VAL A 97 -10.69 -27.56 -31.55
N PRO A 98 -10.88 -28.88 -31.32
CA PRO A 98 -12.11 -29.58 -31.70
C PRO A 98 -13.30 -29.01 -30.92
N ALA A 99 -14.38 -28.70 -31.65
CA ALA A 99 -15.61 -28.16 -31.09
C ALA A 99 -16.16 -29.06 -29.98
N ARG A 100 -16.08 -28.57 -28.73
CA ARG A 100 -16.68 -29.26 -27.58
C ARG A 100 -18.20 -29.10 -27.68
N GLY A 101 -18.84 -30.16 -28.16
CA GLY A 101 -20.29 -30.26 -28.25
C GLY A 101 -20.98 -30.02 -26.91
N GLY A 102 -22.19 -29.48 -26.99
CA GLY A 102 -23.17 -29.54 -25.92
C GLY A 102 -23.47 -28.21 -25.24
N ARG A 103 -24.36 -27.42 -25.84
CA ARG A 103 -25.34 -26.65 -25.06
C ARG A 103 -26.72 -26.93 -25.62
N LYS A 104 -27.51 -27.62 -24.80
CA LYS A 104 -28.90 -27.98 -25.05
C LYS A 104 -29.70 -26.72 -25.42
N ALA A 105 -30.43 -26.78 -26.52
CA ALA A 105 -31.43 -25.76 -26.84
C ALA A 105 -32.52 -25.80 -25.76
N LYS A 106 -32.81 -24.63 -25.20
CA LYS A 106 -34.03 -24.34 -24.44
C LYS A 106 -35.08 -23.91 -25.47
N THR A 107 -36.16 -24.66 -25.58
CA THR A 107 -37.40 -24.29 -26.28
C THR A 107 -38.51 -24.62 -25.27
N ALA A 108 -39.07 -23.58 -24.63
CA ALA A 108 -40.29 -22.85 -25.00
C ALA A 108 -41.55 -23.70 -24.79
#